data_AF-A0A958WLJ2-F1
#
_entry.id   AF-A0A958WLJ2-F1
#
_cell.length_a   1.000
_cell.length_b   1.000
_cell.length_c   1.000
_cell.angle_alpha   90.00
_cell.angle_beta   90.00
_cell.angle_gamma   90.00
#
_symmetry.space_group_name_H-M   'P 1'
#
loop_
_entity.id
_entity.type
_entity.pdbx_description
1 polymer ?
#
loop_
_entity_poly.entity_id
_entity_poly.type
_entity_poly.pdbx_seq_one_letter_code
_entity_poly.pdbx_strand_id
1 'polypeptide(L)'
;MKNNKLELKEILAHIEQGNHFEAVASNGAFRIKVNKYVPYCCTAIHDGSELRQDLQKKIALNDYERWYEEDPFTGDFIASMPITIVGLDSRFEYDLNRSPENCIYTEAWGKKVWKKDLTPKDIKLCKAKHASYYKVVHALIAKLESMFGGCIVYDIHSYNSKRWERDVPLFNIGTENVDTKRYADTIEHWKQELSNIRLSQITNHTDINNVFYGRGYNLEYITTHFANTLVLATEIKKVYCDELTGAAYPGIVRQIQQRFKKAIVNNANFFSQKLDGWKYFSTSKLLDKKLDKALLKVDDKLYKLLRDFELLAIVNPINTVPAKKVFFKKNFSELPQFKYDPIKLNVFELKQKLTELPVQKIQDISIRNLYESVINSYFDKIDMISTLGRSKFLYNSLRYFGRPSAKDLHNANYILHLPDIPGEAKREPMLNAKDAILAFREGLDGYGIKAKITESNKVISQVMVLNSKQSVLVKPSATFRKKELQALIEHEIGVHMVT
;
A
#
# COMPACT_ATOMS: atom_id res chain seq x y z
N MET A 1 -8.13 -9.85 14.34
CA MET A 1 -7.42 -11.07 14.79
C MET A 1 -7.69 -11.18 16.28
N LYS A 2 -7.87 -12.36 16.87
CA LYS A 2 -7.83 -12.46 18.35
C LYS A 2 -6.43 -11.98 18.73
N ASN A 3 -6.32 -10.86 19.45
CA ASN A 3 -5.03 -10.34 19.90
C ASN A 3 -4.36 -11.46 20.70
N ASN A 4 -3.28 -12.03 20.15
CA ASN A 4 -2.51 -13.03 20.85
C ASN A 4 -1.87 -12.31 22.04
N LYS A 5 -2.43 -12.48 23.24
CA LYS A 5 -1.89 -11.88 24.45
C LYS A 5 -0.77 -12.76 24.96
N LEU A 6 0.42 -12.19 25.14
CA LEU A 6 1.58 -12.89 25.67
C LEU A 6 2.06 -12.22 26.95
N GLU A 7 2.46 -13.03 27.92
CA GLU A 7 3.16 -12.56 29.10
C GLU A 7 4.53 -11.98 28.73
N LEU A 8 5.03 -11.05 29.54
CA LEU A 8 6.32 -10.39 29.29
C LEU A 8 7.46 -11.42 29.08
N LYS A 9 7.48 -12.49 29.89
CA LYS A 9 8.47 -13.58 29.78
C LYS A 9 8.41 -14.31 28.44
N GLU A 10 7.22 -14.46 27.86
CA GLU A 10 7.03 -15.16 26.57
C GLU A 10 7.49 -14.26 25.43
N ILE A 11 7.18 -12.96 25.50
CA ILE A 11 7.70 -11.97 24.53
C ILE A 11 9.23 -11.97 24.54
N LEU A 12 9.85 -11.91 25.72
CA LEU A 12 11.31 -11.94 25.86
C LEU A 12 11.90 -13.24 25.32
N ALA A 13 11.30 -14.40 25.64
CA ALA A 13 11.74 -15.69 25.12
C ALA A 13 11.65 -15.78 23.58
N HIS A 14 10.57 -15.25 22.99
CA HIS A 14 10.47 -15.18 21.53
C HIS A 14 11.58 -14.32 20.92
N ILE A 15 11.90 -13.18 21.53
CA ILE A 15 12.98 -12.29 21.06
C ILE A 15 14.34 -12.99 21.16
N GLU A 16 14.64 -13.59 22.30
CA GLU A 16 15.89 -14.30 22.56
C GLU A 16 16.11 -15.42 21.53
N GLN A 17 15.07 -16.22 21.28
CA GLN A 17 15.09 -17.33 20.32
C GLN A 17 15.08 -16.89 18.86
N GLY A 18 14.82 -15.60 18.57
CA GLY A 18 14.70 -15.10 17.18
C GLY A 18 13.42 -15.58 16.49
N ASN A 19 12.37 -15.87 17.25
CA ASN A 19 11.07 -16.32 16.71
C ASN A 19 10.31 -15.16 16.07
N HIS A 20 9.49 -15.47 15.05
CA HIS A 20 8.55 -14.50 14.48
C HIS A 20 7.21 -14.54 15.22
N PHE A 21 6.71 -13.39 15.66
CA PHE A 21 5.47 -13.30 16.44
C PHE A 21 4.83 -11.92 16.33
N GLU A 22 3.53 -11.87 16.61
CA GLU A 22 2.77 -10.63 16.81
C GLU A 22 1.90 -10.83 18.06
N ALA A 23 2.00 -9.91 19.01
CA ALA A 23 1.33 -10.03 20.29
C ALA A 23 1.02 -8.67 20.93
N VAL A 24 0.01 -8.67 21.80
CA VAL A 24 -0.22 -7.59 22.76
C VAL A 24 0.30 -8.07 24.11
N ALA A 25 1.05 -7.23 24.83
CA ALA A 25 1.48 -7.56 26.18
C ALA A 25 0.26 -7.87 27.07
N SER A 26 0.33 -8.91 27.91
CA SER A 26 -0.78 -9.35 28.78
C SER A 26 -1.36 -8.23 29.63
N ASN A 27 -0.50 -7.30 30.07
CA ASN A 27 -0.84 -6.09 30.83
C ASN A 27 -1.48 -4.96 30.00
N GLY A 28 -1.65 -5.15 28.69
CA GLY A 28 -2.26 -4.19 27.75
C GLY A 28 -1.36 -3.04 27.30
N ALA A 29 -0.12 -2.93 27.79
CA ALA A 29 0.68 -1.71 27.65
C ALA A 29 1.08 -1.36 26.21
N PHE A 30 1.45 -2.37 25.43
CA PHE A 30 1.94 -2.19 24.07
C PHE A 30 1.65 -3.42 23.22
N ARG A 31 1.66 -3.21 21.91
CA ARG A 31 1.67 -4.26 20.89
C ARG A 31 3.07 -4.35 20.29
N ILE A 32 3.59 -5.57 20.15
CA ILE A 32 4.84 -5.85 19.46
C ILE A 32 4.57 -6.76 18.26
N LYS A 33 5.23 -6.47 17.16
CA LYS A 33 5.25 -7.29 15.96
C LYS A 33 6.68 -7.49 15.52
N VAL A 34 7.07 -8.74 15.30
CA VAL A 34 8.35 -9.17 14.73
C VAL A 34 8.04 -10.23 13.69
N ASN A 35 7.78 -9.80 12.45
CA ASN A 35 7.51 -10.72 11.35
C ASN A 35 8.79 -11.20 10.65
N LYS A 36 9.88 -10.42 10.82
CA LYS A 36 11.21 -10.71 10.30
C LYS A 36 12.24 -9.87 11.04
N TYR A 37 13.36 -10.48 11.42
CA TYR A 37 14.51 -9.74 11.94
C TYR A 37 15.27 -9.04 10.80
N VAL A 38 15.40 -7.73 10.92
CA VAL A 38 16.08 -6.81 10.01
C VAL A 38 16.79 -5.75 10.85
N PRO A 39 17.84 -5.07 10.36
CA PRO A 39 18.63 -4.10 11.11
C PRO A 39 17.90 -2.76 11.40
N TYR A 40 16.57 -2.79 11.56
CA TYR A 40 15.79 -1.65 11.99
C TYR A 40 14.50 -2.06 12.69
N CYS A 41 13.96 -1.17 13.52
CA CYS A 41 12.60 -1.27 14.04
C CYS A 41 11.92 0.10 14.12
N CYS A 42 10.62 0.10 14.30
CA CYS A 42 9.83 1.32 14.44
C CYS A 42 9.06 1.35 15.76
N THR A 43 9.00 2.50 16.39
CA THR A 43 8.22 2.74 17.61
C THR A 43 7.19 3.83 17.38
N ALA A 44 6.03 3.68 18.00
CA ALA A 44 4.97 4.69 18.05
C ALA A 44 4.41 4.67 19.48
N ILE A 45 5.12 5.35 20.39
CA ILE A 45 4.93 5.15 21.84
C ILE A 45 3.76 5.95 22.42
N HIS A 46 3.22 6.90 21.66
CA HIS A 46 2.09 7.75 22.04
C HIS A 46 0.84 7.54 21.16
N ASP A 47 0.78 6.46 20.37
CA ASP A 47 -0.37 6.11 19.51
C ASP A 47 -1.65 5.83 20.30
N GLY A 48 -1.48 5.22 21.48
CA GLY A 48 -2.54 4.70 22.31
C GLY A 48 -3.27 5.76 23.14
N SER A 49 -4.55 5.48 23.42
CA SER A 49 -5.41 6.31 24.27
C SER A 49 -6.12 5.51 25.37
N GLU A 50 -5.80 4.21 25.52
CA GLU A 50 -6.42 3.35 26.53
C GLU A 50 -6.06 3.85 27.94
N LEU A 51 -7.02 3.81 28.85
CA LEU A 51 -6.82 4.20 30.25
C LEU A 51 -7.47 3.15 31.14
N ARG A 52 -6.71 2.63 32.12
CA ARG A 52 -7.24 1.63 33.06
C ARG A 52 -8.51 2.15 33.74
N GLN A 53 -9.50 1.26 33.87
CA GLN A 53 -10.83 1.60 34.41
C GLN A 53 -10.78 2.22 35.82
N ASP A 54 -9.83 1.80 36.66
CA ASP A 54 -9.63 2.34 38.00
C ASP A 54 -9.08 3.78 38.02
N LEU A 55 -8.46 4.22 36.93
CA LEU A 55 -7.92 5.57 36.74
C LEU A 55 -8.91 6.53 36.08
N GLN A 56 -9.88 6.03 35.31
CA GLN A 56 -10.90 6.87 34.64
C GLN A 56 -11.67 7.77 35.62
N LYS A 57 -11.90 7.30 36.86
CA LYS A 57 -12.57 8.09 37.90
C LYS A 57 -11.64 9.12 38.58
N LYS A 58 -10.33 9.00 38.41
CA LYS A 58 -9.29 9.83 39.05
C LYS A 58 -8.72 10.88 38.12
N ILE A 59 -8.75 10.64 36.80
CA ILE A 59 -8.25 11.58 35.80
C ILE A 59 -9.15 12.82 35.72
N ALA A 60 -8.52 13.99 35.59
CA ALA A 60 -9.20 15.27 35.42
C ALA A 60 -9.49 15.57 33.94
N LEU A 61 -8.63 15.10 33.04
CA LEU A 61 -8.73 15.31 31.60
C LEU A 61 -9.82 14.43 30.98
N ASN A 62 -10.58 14.99 30.05
CA ASN A 62 -11.51 14.23 29.21
C ASN A 62 -10.81 13.57 28.02
N ASP A 63 -11.54 12.74 27.26
CA ASP A 63 -10.97 11.98 26.13
C ASP A 63 -10.40 12.88 25.03
N TYR A 64 -11.05 14.00 24.73
CA TYR A 64 -10.55 14.96 23.75
C TYR A 64 -9.26 15.65 24.23
N GLU A 65 -9.20 16.06 25.49
CA GLU A 65 -8.00 16.70 26.05
C GLU A 65 -6.79 15.77 26.05
N ARG A 66 -7.01 14.46 26.26
CA ARG A 66 -5.96 13.46 26.14
C ARG A 66 -5.56 13.24 24.69
N TRP A 67 -6.54 12.97 23.83
CA TRP A 67 -6.36 12.77 22.39
C TRP A 67 -5.58 13.93 21.73
N TYR A 68 -5.86 15.16 22.18
CA TYR A 68 -5.18 16.36 21.69
C TYR A 68 -3.66 16.25 21.87
N GLU A 69 -3.15 15.78 23.02
CA GLU A 69 -1.71 15.65 23.30
C GLU A 69 -1.13 14.24 23.01
N GLU A 70 -1.97 13.28 22.61
CA GLU A 70 -1.57 11.94 22.14
C GLU A 70 -1.24 11.95 20.64
N ASP A 71 -0.68 10.86 20.12
CA ASP A 71 -0.20 10.76 18.74
C ASP A 71 -0.97 9.73 17.90
N PRO A 72 -2.29 9.93 17.73
CA PRO A 72 -3.13 8.95 17.06
C PRO A 72 -2.63 8.67 15.64
N PHE A 73 -2.80 7.44 15.17
CA PHE A 73 -2.42 6.93 13.84
C PHE A 73 -0.92 6.75 13.61
N THR A 74 -0.04 7.13 14.54
CA THR A 74 1.42 6.90 14.38
C THR A 74 1.75 5.41 14.28
N GLY A 75 1.01 4.55 14.97
CA GLY A 75 1.09 3.10 14.84
C GLY A 75 0.65 2.61 13.46
N ASP A 76 -0.34 3.25 12.83
CA ASP A 76 -0.80 2.93 11.48
C ASP A 76 0.25 3.29 10.42
N PHE A 77 0.96 4.42 10.60
CA PHE A 77 2.00 4.86 9.66
C PHE A 77 3.12 3.83 9.50
N ILE A 78 3.46 3.12 10.57
CA ILE A 78 4.52 2.11 10.61
C ILE A 78 3.99 0.67 10.49
N ALA A 79 2.68 0.46 10.38
CA ALA A 79 2.06 -0.86 10.46
C ALA A 79 2.53 -1.87 9.39
N SER A 80 3.08 -1.42 8.26
CA SER A 80 3.66 -2.30 7.23
C SER A 80 5.11 -2.72 7.51
N MET A 81 5.77 -2.17 8.53
CA MET A 81 7.15 -2.51 8.88
C MET A 81 7.23 -3.88 9.57
N PRO A 82 8.31 -4.66 9.37
CA PRO A 82 8.41 -6.01 9.92
C PRO A 82 8.59 -6.03 11.44
N ILE A 83 9.17 -4.97 12.02
CA ILE A 83 9.40 -4.84 13.46
C ILE A 83 8.77 -3.54 13.95
N THR A 84 7.73 -3.64 14.78
CA THR A 84 7.04 -2.48 15.36
C THR A 84 6.74 -2.68 16.83
N ILE A 85 6.91 -1.64 17.66
CA ILE A 85 6.37 -1.58 19.02
C ILE A 85 5.48 -0.34 19.14
N VAL A 86 4.22 -0.54 19.49
CA VAL A 86 3.20 0.52 19.55
C VAL A 86 2.62 0.58 20.95
N GLY A 87 2.68 1.75 21.59
CA GLY A 87 2.04 1.99 22.89
C GLY A 87 0.52 2.00 22.73
N LEU A 88 -0.19 1.31 23.64
CA LEU A 88 -1.66 1.21 23.58
C LEU A 88 -2.34 2.05 24.66
N ASP A 89 -1.67 2.28 25.78
CA ASP A 89 -2.16 3.18 26.81
C ASP A 89 -1.92 4.64 26.45
N SER A 90 -2.78 5.49 27.00
CA SER A 90 -2.64 6.93 27.06
C SER A 90 -1.33 7.33 27.72
N ARG A 91 -0.62 8.28 27.10
CA ARG A 91 0.59 8.89 27.70
C ARG A 91 0.33 9.56 29.06
N PHE A 92 -0.93 9.85 29.39
CA PHE A 92 -1.34 10.40 30.68
C PHE A 92 -1.45 9.35 31.79
N GLU A 93 -1.54 8.05 31.45
CA GLU A 93 -1.44 6.98 32.44
C GLU A 93 0.00 6.84 32.94
N TYR A 94 0.93 6.75 31.99
CA TYR A 94 2.36 6.88 32.16
C TYR A 94 2.98 7.21 30.80
N ASP A 95 3.91 8.15 30.76
CA ASP A 95 4.55 8.59 29.53
C ASP A 95 5.81 7.75 29.28
N LEU A 96 5.77 6.93 28.21
CA LEU A 96 6.92 6.14 27.76
C LEU A 96 8.10 7.00 27.31
N ASN A 97 7.91 8.29 27.02
CA ASN A 97 8.98 9.21 26.63
C ASN A 97 9.52 10.04 27.81
N ARG A 98 9.26 9.60 29.05
CA ARG A 98 9.79 10.16 30.30
C ARG A 98 10.47 9.08 31.13
N SER A 99 11.44 9.50 31.95
CA SER A 99 12.19 8.59 32.84
C SER A 99 11.25 7.90 33.86
N PRO A 100 11.65 6.76 34.46
CA PRO A 100 10.82 6.03 35.43
C PRO A 100 10.37 6.89 36.64
N GLU A 101 11.17 7.90 37.00
CA GLU A 101 10.89 8.84 38.08
C GLU A 101 9.80 9.84 37.69
N ASN A 102 9.80 10.26 36.42
CA ASN A 102 8.99 11.36 35.88
C ASN A 102 7.88 10.90 34.92
N CYS A 103 7.67 9.58 34.77
CA CYS A 103 6.71 9.03 33.81
C CYS A 103 5.24 9.26 34.17
N ILE A 104 4.91 9.79 35.35
CA ILE A 104 3.53 10.07 35.76
C ILE A 104 3.38 11.57 35.96
N TYR A 105 2.54 12.21 35.15
CA TYR A 105 2.27 13.63 35.26
C TYR A 105 1.40 13.96 36.46
N THR A 106 1.77 14.99 37.23
CA THR A 106 0.87 15.70 38.13
C THR A 106 0.16 16.84 37.39
N GLU A 107 0.94 17.56 36.58
CA GLU A 107 0.50 18.60 35.66
C GLU A 107 1.17 18.41 34.29
N ALA A 108 0.45 18.67 33.21
CA ALA A 108 0.97 18.60 31.86
C ALA A 108 0.29 19.67 30.98
N TRP A 109 1.07 20.42 30.21
CA TRP A 109 0.59 21.53 29.37
C TRP A 109 -0.32 22.53 30.12
N GLY A 110 0.05 22.86 31.37
CA GLY A 110 -0.70 23.79 32.22
C GLY A 110 -2.02 23.23 32.78
N LYS A 111 -2.26 21.92 32.63
CA LYS A 111 -3.47 21.25 33.13
C LYS A 111 -3.13 20.25 34.21
N LYS A 112 -3.89 20.28 35.31
CA LYS A 112 -3.84 19.23 36.33
C LYS A 112 -4.32 17.91 35.72
N VAL A 113 -3.53 16.85 35.82
CA VAL A 113 -3.87 15.55 35.21
C VAL A 113 -4.82 14.75 36.08
N TRP A 114 -4.68 14.83 37.40
CA TRP A 114 -5.47 14.04 38.35
C TRP A 114 -6.36 14.95 39.21
N LYS A 115 -7.66 14.65 39.25
CA LYS A 115 -8.60 15.29 40.19
C LYS A 115 -8.64 14.60 41.55
N LYS A 116 -8.18 13.34 41.60
CA LYS A 116 -7.93 12.57 42.82
C LYS A 116 -6.53 11.99 42.77
N ASP A 117 -5.80 12.11 43.87
CA ASP A 117 -4.42 11.62 43.93
C ASP A 117 -4.34 10.12 43.67
N LEU A 118 -3.26 9.72 42.99
CA LEU A 118 -2.96 8.32 42.74
C LEU A 118 -2.50 7.66 44.04
N THR A 119 -3.03 6.47 44.30
CA THR A 119 -2.58 5.64 45.42
C THR A 119 -1.20 5.05 45.12
N PRO A 120 -0.44 4.61 46.15
CA PRO A 120 0.82 3.91 45.92
C PRO A 120 0.69 2.67 45.00
N LYS A 121 -0.47 1.99 45.04
CA LYS A 121 -0.78 0.86 44.16
C LYS A 121 -0.91 1.29 42.70
N ASP A 122 -1.57 2.41 42.43
CA ASP A 122 -1.73 2.95 41.07
C ASP A 122 -0.37 3.28 40.46
N ILE A 123 0.46 4.01 41.23
CA ILE A 123 1.81 4.43 40.83
C ILE A 123 2.67 3.20 40.54
N LYS A 124 2.66 2.20 41.44
CA LYS A 124 3.40 0.96 41.25
C LYS A 124 3.01 0.25 39.96
N LEU A 125 1.72 0.21 39.62
CA LEU A 125 1.25 -0.46 38.41
C LEU A 125 1.60 0.33 37.13
N CYS A 126 1.47 1.66 37.12
CA CYS A 126 1.94 2.51 36.03
C CYS A 126 3.44 2.30 35.76
N LYS A 127 4.27 2.38 36.81
CA LYS A 127 5.73 2.15 36.69
C LYS A 127 6.07 0.73 36.24
N ALA A 128 5.29 -0.28 36.64
CA ALA A 128 5.50 -1.65 36.19
C ALA A 128 5.20 -1.82 34.68
N LYS A 129 4.15 -1.16 34.16
CA LYS A 129 3.84 -1.16 32.72
C LYS A 129 4.92 -0.44 31.91
N HIS A 130 5.36 0.73 32.36
CA HIS A 130 6.51 1.47 31.80
C HIS A 130 7.79 0.60 31.76
N ALA A 131 8.16 -0.01 32.88
CA ALA A 131 9.32 -0.89 32.96
C ALA A 131 9.20 -2.14 32.06
N SER A 132 7.98 -2.65 31.86
CA SER A 132 7.75 -3.80 30.97
C SER A 132 8.04 -3.46 29.51
N TYR A 133 7.67 -2.26 29.05
CA TYR A 133 8.02 -1.77 27.71
C TYR A 133 9.55 -1.72 27.54
N TYR A 134 10.25 -1.09 28.48
CA TYR A 134 11.71 -0.94 28.38
C TYR A 134 12.47 -2.26 28.44
N LYS A 135 11.98 -3.26 29.19
CA LYS A 135 12.54 -4.62 29.15
C LYS A 135 12.46 -5.24 27.75
N VAL A 136 11.34 -5.05 27.05
CA VAL A 136 11.17 -5.55 25.68
C VAL A 136 12.00 -4.77 24.68
N VAL A 137 12.03 -3.43 24.77
CA VAL A 137 12.89 -2.59 23.94
C VAL A 137 14.35 -3.01 24.08
N HIS A 138 14.84 -3.13 25.32
CA HIS A 138 16.21 -3.55 25.59
C HIS A 138 16.52 -4.91 24.95
N ALA A 139 15.69 -5.92 25.20
CA ALA A 139 15.89 -7.25 24.63
C ALA A 139 15.86 -7.25 23.09
N LEU A 140 14.95 -6.49 22.49
CA LEU A 140 14.83 -6.39 21.04
C LEU A 140 16.05 -5.72 20.42
N ILE A 141 16.45 -4.54 20.90
CA ILE A 141 17.59 -3.81 20.35
C ILE A 141 18.89 -4.59 20.57
N ALA A 142 19.09 -5.20 21.75
CA ALA A 142 20.21 -6.10 22.00
C ALA A 142 20.25 -7.26 20.99
N LYS A 143 19.08 -7.86 20.70
CA LYS A 143 18.98 -8.92 19.68
C LYS A 143 19.37 -8.40 18.30
N LEU A 144 18.88 -7.23 17.90
CA LEU A 144 19.19 -6.63 16.60
C LEU A 144 20.69 -6.30 16.45
N GLU A 145 21.31 -5.67 17.46
CA GLU A 145 22.76 -5.43 17.44
C GLU A 145 23.55 -6.74 17.40
N SER A 146 23.14 -7.78 18.16
CA SER A 146 23.82 -9.07 18.13
C SER A 146 23.77 -9.75 16.75
N MET A 147 22.69 -9.55 16.00
CA MET A 147 22.47 -10.18 14.70
C MET A 147 23.16 -9.42 13.57
N PHE A 148 23.19 -8.08 13.64
CA PHE A 148 23.56 -7.24 12.50
C PHE A 148 24.76 -6.32 12.77
N GLY A 149 25.25 -6.24 14.01
CA GLY A 149 26.33 -5.33 14.43
C GLY A 149 25.85 -3.91 14.75
N GLY A 150 24.58 -3.60 14.50
CA GLY A 150 23.95 -2.31 14.75
C GLY A 150 22.52 -2.29 14.22
N CYS A 151 21.73 -1.29 14.60
CA CYS A 151 20.38 -1.11 14.05
C CYS A 151 19.94 0.36 14.04
N ILE A 152 18.84 0.64 13.35
CA ILE A 152 18.20 1.96 13.36
C ILE A 152 16.76 1.88 13.91
N VAL A 153 16.42 2.79 14.81
CA VAL A 153 15.10 2.89 15.44
C VAL A 153 14.39 4.13 14.92
N TYR A 154 13.28 3.95 14.22
CA TYR A 154 12.42 5.07 13.82
C TYR A 154 11.38 5.30 14.91
N ASP A 155 11.59 6.34 15.72
CA ASP A 155 10.68 6.69 16.80
C ASP A 155 9.71 7.77 16.31
N ILE A 156 8.49 7.32 15.96
CA ILE A 156 7.49 8.13 15.27
C ILE A 156 6.51 8.74 16.27
N HIS A 157 6.42 10.06 16.23
CA HIS A 157 5.59 10.91 17.07
C HIS A 157 4.80 11.90 16.21
N SER A 158 3.86 12.61 16.81
CA SER A 158 3.10 13.67 16.15
C SER A 158 2.92 14.89 17.03
N TYR A 159 2.52 16.01 16.43
CA TYR A 159 2.27 17.22 17.22
C TYR A 159 1.21 18.14 16.64
N ASN A 160 0.60 18.89 17.56
CA ASN A 160 -0.37 19.92 17.25
C ASN A 160 0.34 21.18 16.74
N SER A 161 -0.03 21.59 15.55
CA SER A 161 0.54 22.73 14.85
C SER A 161 -0.28 23.99 14.97
N LYS A 162 -1.60 23.89 15.17
CA LYS A 162 -2.50 25.06 15.24
C LYS A 162 -2.18 25.98 16.43
N ARG A 163 -1.49 25.47 17.46
CA ARG A 163 -1.08 26.26 18.64
C ARG A 163 0.16 27.13 18.40
N TRP A 164 0.85 26.97 17.27
CA TRP A 164 2.06 27.74 16.97
C TRP A 164 1.70 28.99 16.17
N GLU A 165 2.23 30.14 16.60
CA GLU A 165 2.05 31.43 15.91
C GLU A 165 3.01 31.63 14.73
N ARG A 166 3.93 30.67 14.53
CA ARG A 166 4.92 30.67 13.45
C ARG A 166 4.70 29.46 12.54
N ASP A 167 5.25 29.52 11.34
CA ASP A 167 5.33 28.33 10.51
C ASP A 167 6.24 27.28 11.17
N VAL A 168 5.79 26.03 11.10
CA VAL A 168 6.45 24.86 11.67
C VAL A 168 6.46 23.78 10.60
N PRO A 169 7.55 22.99 10.52
CA PRO A 169 7.71 21.99 9.48
C PRO A 169 6.56 20.96 9.45
N LEU A 170 6.42 20.24 8.35
CA LEU A 170 5.59 19.04 8.29
C LEU A 170 6.26 17.89 9.06
N PHE A 171 7.59 17.76 8.91
CA PHE A 171 8.39 16.77 9.62
C PHE A 171 9.53 17.44 10.37
N ASN A 172 9.71 17.06 11.64
CA ASN A 172 10.83 17.49 12.44
C ASN A 172 11.63 16.27 12.92
N ILE A 173 12.95 16.28 12.74
CA ILE A 173 13.85 15.24 13.26
C ILE A 173 14.62 15.81 14.47
N GLY A 174 14.53 15.15 15.61
CA GLY A 174 15.29 15.48 16.80
C GLY A 174 16.62 14.73 16.86
N THR A 175 17.75 15.43 16.96
CA THR A 175 19.10 14.84 16.87
C THR A 175 20.09 15.29 17.95
N GLU A 176 19.66 16.07 18.95
CA GLU A 176 20.56 16.61 19.96
C GLU A 176 21.27 15.52 20.78
N ASN A 177 20.57 14.42 21.06
CA ASN A 177 21.05 13.33 21.89
C ASN A 177 21.53 12.11 21.07
N VAL A 178 21.93 12.29 19.80
CA VAL A 178 22.54 11.23 18.99
C VAL A 178 23.94 11.62 18.53
N ASP A 179 24.76 10.63 18.20
CA ASP A 179 26.10 10.87 17.63
C ASP A 179 25.99 11.37 16.18
N THR A 180 25.81 12.67 16.05
CA THR A 180 25.67 13.36 14.76
C THR A 180 26.93 13.33 13.92
N LYS A 181 28.10 13.01 14.49
CA LYS A 181 29.33 12.82 13.71
C LYS A 181 29.33 11.45 13.04
N ARG A 182 29.05 10.40 13.81
CA ARG A 182 29.00 9.02 13.29
C ARG A 182 27.85 8.80 12.31
N TYR A 183 26.68 9.40 12.57
CA TYR A 183 25.47 9.13 11.81
C TYR A 183 25.04 10.25 10.86
N ALA A 184 25.90 11.24 10.60
CA ALA A 184 25.61 12.43 9.77
C ALA A 184 24.89 12.08 8.45
N ASP A 185 25.49 11.22 7.63
CA ASP A 185 24.93 10.88 6.31
C ASP A 185 23.56 10.19 6.42
N THR A 186 23.38 9.34 7.44
CA THR A 186 22.13 8.60 7.63
C THR A 186 21.00 9.53 8.06
N ILE A 187 21.31 10.50 8.92
CA ILE A 187 20.37 11.54 9.35
C ILE A 187 20.00 12.43 8.17
N GLU A 188 20.98 12.86 7.37
CA GLU A 188 20.72 13.70 6.20
C GLU A 188 19.93 12.95 5.12
N HIS A 189 20.26 11.68 4.86
CA HIS A 189 19.45 10.83 3.98
C HIS A 189 18.01 10.69 4.49
N TRP A 190 17.80 10.59 5.80
CA TRP A 190 16.44 10.54 6.38
C TRP A 190 15.68 11.84 6.14
N LYS A 191 16.32 12.99 6.39
CA LYS A 191 15.77 14.32 6.10
C LYS A 191 15.36 14.45 4.63
N GLN A 192 16.19 13.95 3.70
CA GLN A 192 15.91 13.97 2.26
C GLN A 192 14.72 13.09 1.89
N GLU A 193 14.66 11.85 2.40
CA GLU A 193 13.52 10.94 2.18
C GLU A 193 12.21 11.57 2.68
N LEU A 194 12.22 12.20 3.86
CA LEU A 194 11.07 12.92 4.41
C LEU A 194 10.70 14.15 3.58
N SER A 195 11.67 14.95 3.14
CA SER A 195 11.45 16.15 2.31
C SER A 195 10.83 15.82 0.95
N ASN A 196 11.06 14.60 0.45
CA ASN A 196 10.51 14.11 -0.82
C ASN A 196 9.08 13.59 -0.70
N ILE A 197 8.52 13.49 0.51
CA ILE A 197 7.13 13.10 0.69
C ILE A 197 6.21 14.18 0.10
N ARG A 198 5.21 13.74 -0.66
CA ARG A 198 4.16 14.58 -1.24
C ARG A 198 2.81 14.08 -0.73
N LEU A 199 2.06 14.99 -0.12
CA LEU A 199 0.71 14.76 0.41
C LEU A 199 -0.26 15.68 -0.32
N SER A 200 -1.48 15.22 -0.57
CA SER A 200 -2.51 16.04 -1.24
C SER A 200 -2.79 17.32 -0.47
N GLN A 201 -2.69 18.46 -1.14
CA GLN A 201 -3.01 19.80 -0.61
C GLN A 201 -2.20 20.20 0.63
N ILE A 202 -1.04 19.58 0.88
CA ILE A 202 -0.18 19.87 2.02
C ILE A 202 1.23 20.15 1.50
N THR A 203 1.76 21.33 1.85
CA THR A 203 3.15 21.68 1.59
C THR A 203 4.05 20.96 2.58
N ASN A 204 5.14 20.37 2.08
CA ASN A 204 6.12 19.69 2.91
C ASN A 204 7.35 20.58 3.09
N HIS A 205 7.61 20.92 4.36
CA HIS A 205 8.87 21.47 4.83
C HIS A 205 9.40 20.52 5.91
N THR A 206 10.68 20.13 5.86
CA THR A 206 11.27 19.18 6.80
C THR A 206 12.53 19.79 7.42
N ASP A 207 12.60 19.77 8.75
CA ASP A 207 13.71 20.35 9.51
C ASP A 207 14.29 19.40 10.54
N ILE A 208 15.50 19.74 11.00
CA ILE A 208 16.16 19.11 12.14
C ILE A 208 16.14 20.12 13.30
N ASN A 209 15.77 19.67 14.50
CA ASN A 209 15.84 20.47 15.73
C ASN A 209 15.12 21.84 15.66
N ASN A 210 13.92 21.90 15.05
CA ASN A 210 13.15 23.14 14.93
C ASN A 210 12.10 23.26 16.04
N VAL A 211 11.18 22.30 16.11
CA VAL A 211 10.13 22.24 17.13
C VAL A 211 10.55 21.30 18.26
N PHE A 212 11.14 20.17 17.90
CA PHE A 212 11.60 19.14 18.84
C PHE A 212 13.06 18.80 18.57
N TYR A 213 13.80 18.53 19.64
CA TYR A 213 15.26 18.39 19.59
C TYR A 213 15.74 16.96 19.87
N GLY A 214 14.82 16.01 20.09
CA GLY A 214 15.18 14.60 20.34
C GLY A 214 15.58 14.32 21.79
N ARG A 215 14.92 14.96 22.76
CA ARG A 215 15.19 14.83 24.21
C ARG A 215 14.25 13.86 24.92
N GLY A 216 13.62 12.96 24.18
CA GLY A 216 12.70 11.97 24.72
C GLY A 216 13.43 10.82 25.40
N TYR A 217 12.85 10.26 26.47
CA TYR A 217 13.47 9.17 27.23
C TYR A 217 13.62 7.88 26.41
N ASN A 218 12.77 7.62 25.41
CA ASN A 218 12.91 6.45 24.55
C ASN A 218 14.23 6.50 23.73
N LEU A 219 14.53 7.67 23.16
CA LEU A 219 15.81 7.93 22.49
C LEU A 219 16.96 7.87 23.49
N GLU A 220 16.86 8.60 24.61
CA GLU A 220 17.91 8.66 25.63
C GLU A 220 18.30 7.26 26.15
N TYR A 221 17.30 6.45 26.50
CA TYR A 221 17.51 5.09 27.00
C TYR A 221 18.26 4.24 25.97
N ILE A 222 17.81 4.22 24.72
CA ILE A 222 18.42 3.39 23.68
C ILE A 222 19.86 3.84 23.40
N THR A 223 20.09 5.15 23.19
CA THR A 223 21.44 5.67 22.92
C THR A 223 22.42 5.42 24.07
N THR A 224 21.93 5.45 25.31
CA THR A 224 22.79 5.20 26.50
C THR A 224 23.17 3.73 26.67
N HIS A 225 22.32 2.79 26.23
CA HIS A 225 22.54 1.36 26.42
C HIS A 225 23.13 0.64 25.20
N PHE A 226 23.05 1.24 24.00
CA PHE A 226 23.40 0.60 22.74
C PHE A 226 24.29 1.51 21.88
N ALA A 227 25.57 1.16 21.79
CA ALA A 227 26.58 1.99 21.12
C ALA A 227 26.45 2.02 19.59
N ASN A 228 25.82 1.02 18.98
CA ASN A 228 25.72 0.86 17.53
C ASN A 228 24.28 1.02 17.02
N THR A 229 23.44 1.70 17.80
CA THR A 229 22.05 1.94 17.47
C THR A 229 21.81 3.44 17.27
N LEU A 230 21.24 3.79 16.10
CA LEU A 230 20.79 5.15 15.81
C LEU A 230 19.29 5.25 16.06
N VAL A 231 18.84 6.21 16.86
CA VAL A 231 17.42 6.53 17.02
C VAL A 231 17.09 7.80 16.26
N LEU A 232 16.09 7.74 15.38
CA LEU A 232 15.56 8.88 14.64
C LEU A 232 14.21 9.29 15.22
N ALA A 233 14.24 10.16 16.24
CA ALA A 233 13.04 10.78 16.78
C ALA A 233 12.41 11.70 15.72
N THR A 234 11.30 11.27 15.15
CA THR A 234 10.65 11.90 14.01
C THR A 234 9.23 12.29 14.36
N GLU A 235 8.95 13.58 14.25
CA GLU A 235 7.70 14.22 14.61
C GLU A 235 6.95 14.63 13.34
N ILE A 236 5.70 14.22 13.18
CA ILE A 236 4.83 14.66 12.08
C ILE A 236 3.77 15.64 12.56
N LYS A 237 3.62 16.76 11.85
CA LYS A 237 2.52 17.70 12.00
C LYS A 237 1.19 16.97 11.81
N LYS A 238 0.19 17.17 12.69
CA LYS A 238 -1.13 16.51 12.61
C LYS A 238 -2.02 16.98 11.43
N VAL A 239 -1.48 16.98 10.21
CA VAL A 239 -2.20 17.29 8.96
C VAL A 239 -3.16 16.19 8.51
N TYR A 240 -3.14 15.04 9.20
CA TYR A 240 -3.96 13.86 8.92
C TYR A 240 -5.24 13.81 9.74
N CYS A 241 -5.50 14.83 10.57
CA CYS A 241 -6.74 15.01 11.30
C CYS A 241 -7.00 16.51 11.55
N ASP A 242 -8.23 16.85 11.91
CA ASP A 242 -8.49 18.15 12.51
C ASP A 242 -8.14 18.11 14.01
N GLU A 243 -7.07 18.79 14.38
CA GLU A 243 -6.59 18.92 15.76
C GLU A 243 -7.67 19.44 16.73
N LEU A 244 -8.69 20.19 16.27
CA LEU A 244 -9.71 20.78 17.14
C LEU A 244 -10.94 19.89 17.34
N THR A 245 -11.18 18.96 16.42
CA THR A 245 -12.40 18.13 16.44
C THR A 245 -12.11 16.64 16.61
N GLY A 246 -10.87 16.21 16.39
CA GLY A 246 -10.53 14.78 16.37
C GLY A 246 -10.83 14.08 15.05
N ALA A 247 -11.41 14.77 14.07
CA ALA A 247 -11.84 14.17 12.82
C ALA A 247 -10.62 13.75 11.97
N ALA A 248 -10.43 12.45 11.78
CA ALA A 248 -9.36 11.92 10.95
C ALA A 248 -9.62 12.16 9.46
N TYR A 249 -8.53 12.24 8.68
CA TYR A 249 -8.53 12.31 7.22
C TYR A 249 -7.90 11.02 6.65
N PRO A 250 -8.68 9.94 6.46
CA PRO A 250 -8.16 8.62 6.09
C PRO A 250 -7.33 8.63 4.80
N GLY A 251 -7.66 9.52 3.85
CA GLY A 251 -6.90 9.70 2.62
C GLY A 251 -5.46 10.20 2.86
N ILE A 252 -5.26 11.08 3.85
CA ILE A 252 -3.94 11.58 4.22
C ILE A 252 -3.18 10.55 5.05
N VAL A 253 -3.83 9.89 6.02
CA VAL A 253 -3.25 8.76 6.78
C VAL A 253 -2.70 7.69 5.83
N ARG A 254 -3.48 7.31 4.82
CA ARG A 254 -3.07 6.34 3.79
C ARG A 254 -1.86 6.83 2.99
N GLN A 255 -1.82 8.09 2.59
CA GLN A 255 -0.68 8.66 1.88
C GLN A 255 0.58 8.65 2.76
N ILE A 256 0.49 9.05 4.02
CA ILE A 256 1.60 8.99 4.97
C ILE A 256 2.09 7.55 5.10
N GLN A 257 1.21 6.58 5.35
CA GLN A 257 1.57 5.16 5.47
C GLN A 257 2.34 4.63 4.24
N GLN A 258 1.87 4.94 3.02
CA GLN A 258 2.56 4.54 1.79
C GLN A 258 3.95 5.18 1.66
N ARG A 259 4.05 6.49 1.95
CA ARG A 259 5.27 7.26 1.75
C ARG A 259 6.30 6.98 2.85
N PHE A 260 5.88 6.83 4.10
CA PHE A 260 6.70 6.37 5.22
C PHE A 260 7.26 4.97 4.97
N LYS A 261 6.43 4.02 4.51
CA LYS A 261 6.93 2.68 4.14
C LYS A 261 8.12 2.78 3.18
N LYS A 262 8.03 3.62 2.15
CA LYS A 262 9.12 3.81 1.18
C LYS A 262 10.33 4.49 1.83
N ALA A 263 10.11 5.61 2.51
CA ALA A 263 11.16 6.41 3.15
C ALA A 263 11.97 5.61 4.17
N ILE A 264 11.27 4.88 5.06
CA ILE A 264 11.88 4.04 6.10
C ILE A 264 12.73 2.94 5.45
N VAL A 265 12.18 2.22 4.47
CA VAL A 265 12.93 1.13 3.81
C VAL A 265 14.15 1.66 3.05
N ASN A 266 14.04 2.82 2.40
CA ASN A 266 15.15 3.44 1.70
C ASN A 266 16.27 3.86 2.66
N ASN A 267 15.93 4.57 3.75
CA ASN A 267 16.91 5.01 4.73
C ASN A 267 17.49 3.83 5.55
N ALA A 268 16.67 2.83 5.90
CA ALA A 268 17.13 1.62 6.55
C ALA A 268 18.10 0.87 5.65
N ASN A 269 17.83 0.78 4.33
CA ASN A 269 18.77 0.19 3.38
C ASN A 269 20.09 0.95 3.34
N PHE A 270 20.02 2.28 3.25
CA PHE A 270 21.21 3.15 3.27
C PHE A 270 22.06 2.93 4.53
N PHE A 271 21.45 2.86 5.72
CA PHE A 271 22.13 2.54 6.96
C PHE A 271 22.72 1.13 6.95
N SER A 272 21.92 0.14 6.54
CA SER A 272 22.28 -1.28 6.62
C SER A 272 23.46 -1.65 5.72
N GLN A 273 23.69 -0.93 4.62
CA GLN A 273 24.87 -1.17 3.77
C GLN A 273 26.20 -0.92 4.51
N LYS A 274 26.18 -0.19 5.64
CA LYS A 274 27.34 0.09 6.47
C LYS A 274 27.59 -0.98 7.54
N LEU A 275 26.73 -1.99 7.65
CA LEU A 275 26.81 -3.04 8.68
C LEU A 275 27.44 -4.32 8.13
N ASP A 276 28.47 -4.83 8.81
CA ASP A 276 29.14 -6.09 8.44
C ASP A 276 28.17 -7.30 8.48
N GLY A 277 27.17 -7.25 9.37
CA GLY A 277 26.15 -8.30 9.51
C GLY A 277 25.09 -8.32 8.41
N TRP A 278 25.06 -7.32 7.51
CA TRP A 278 24.04 -7.19 6.48
C TRP A 278 24.62 -7.35 5.07
N LYS A 279 24.38 -8.51 4.43
CA LYS A 279 24.96 -8.88 3.13
C LYS A 279 24.05 -8.65 1.92
N TYR A 280 22.99 -7.85 2.07
CA TYR A 280 21.98 -7.67 1.02
C TYR A 280 21.94 -6.24 0.49
N PHE A 281 21.95 -6.09 -0.83
CA PHE A 281 21.90 -4.78 -1.51
C PHE A 281 20.48 -4.30 -1.84
N SER A 282 19.47 -5.17 -1.70
CA SER A 282 18.09 -4.89 -2.11
C SER A 282 17.19 -4.51 -0.95
N THR A 283 16.46 -3.41 -1.10
CA THR A 283 15.38 -2.95 -0.20
C THR A 283 14.31 -4.01 0.06
N SER A 284 14.03 -4.89 -0.91
CA SER A 284 13.07 -6.00 -0.75
C SER A 284 13.45 -6.97 0.37
N LYS A 285 14.74 -7.06 0.72
CA LYS A 285 15.24 -7.90 1.80
C LYS A 285 14.98 -7.30 3.18
N LEU A 286 14.62 -6.02 3.28
CA LEU A 286 14.24 -5.36 4.52
C LEU A 286 12.77 -5.53 4.87
N LEU A 287 11.97 -6.10 3.97
CA LEU A 287 10.56 -6.40 4.21
C LEU A 287 10.35 -7.90 4.45
N ASP A 288 9.24 -8.22 5.10
CA ASP A 288 8.77 -9.59 5.23
C ASP A 288 8.26 -10.11 3.88
N LYS A 289 8.53 -11.39 3.60
CA LYS A 289 8.03 -12.10 2.42
C LYS A 289 6.79 -12.93 2.70
N LYS A 290 6.37 -13.04 3.97
CA LYS A 290 5.24 -13.87 4.36
C LYS A 290 3.96 -13.32 3.76
N LEU A 291 3.24 -14.19 3.06
CA LEU A 291 1.90 -13.87 2.56
C LEU A 291 0.93 -13.84 3.75
N ASP A 292 0.29 -12.68 3.93
CA ASP A 292 -0.76 -12.50 4.91
C ASP A 292 -1.94 -13.44 4.61
N LYS A 293 -2.48 -14.09 5.65
CA LYS A 293 -3.69 -14.94 5.51
C LYS A 293 -4.89 -14.12 5.02
N ALA A 294 -4.98 -12.83 5.36
CA ALA A 294 -6.02 -11.96 4.86
C ALA A 294 -5.87 -11.72 3.35
N LEU A 295 -4.63 -11.52 2.88
CA LEU A 295 -4.31 -11.38 1.46
C LEU A 295 -4.77 -12.61 0.66
N LEU A 296 -4.36 -13.82 1.07
CA LEU A 296 -4.75 -15.06 0.37
C LEU A 296 -6.26 -15.25 0.29
N LYS A 297 -7.00 -14.85 1.34
CA LYS A 297 -8.47 -14.92 1.35
C LYS A 297 -9.13 -13.89 0.44
N VAL A 298 -8.58 -12.68 0.37
CA VAL A 298 -9.07 -11.64 -0.54
C VAL A 298 -8.82 -12.07 -1.98
N ASP A 299 -7.63 -12.59 -2.26
CA ASP A 299 -7.23 -13.07 -3.59
C ASP A 299 -8.13 -14.20 -4.11
N ASP A 300 -8.31 -15.27 -3.33
CA ASP A 300 -9.19 -16.38 -3.69
C ASP A 300 -10.65 -15.94 -3.95
N LYS A 301 -11.17 -15.02 -3.13
CA LYS A 301 -12.52 -14.46 -3.33
C LYS A 301 -12.60 -13.60 -4.58
N LEU A 302 -11.61 -12.74 -4.80
CA LEU A 302 -11.55 -11.87 -5.98
C LEU A 302 -11.50 -12.73 -7.25
N TYR A 303 -10.64 -13.74 -7.28
CA TYR A 303 -10.55 -14.70 -8.38
C TYR A 303 -11.89 -15.40 -8.64
N LYS A 304 -12.56 -15.92 -7.61
CA LYS A 304 -13.87 -16.58 -7.76
C LYS A 304 -14.95 -15.66 -8.33
N LEU A 305 -14.92 -14.37 -7.98
CA LEU A 305 -15.89 -13.39 -8.50
C LEU A 305 -15.64 -13.01 -9.96
N LEU A 306 -14.39 -13.08 -10.41
CA LEU A 306 -13.96 -12.46 -11.67
C LEU A 306 -13.45 -13.44 -12.72
N ARG A 307 -13.21 -14.71 -12.39
CA ARG A 307 -12.69 -15.73 -13.34
C ARG A 307 -13.52 -15.89 -14.61
N ASP A 308 -14.83 -15.63 -14.52
CA ASP A 308 -15.79 -15.78 -15.62
C ASP A 308 -16.16 -14.41 -16.23
N PHE A 309 -15.52 -13.32 -15.80
CA PHE A 309 -15.79 -11.97 -16.28
C PHE A 309 -15.02 -11.68 -17.57
N GLU A 310 -15.75 -11.55 -18.69
CA GLU A 310 -15.17 -11.31 -20.02
C GLU A 310 -15.78 -10.07 -20.67
N LEU A 311 -15.12 -8.92 -20.53
CA LEU A 311 -15.61 -7.66 -21.09
C LEU A 311 -15.79 -7.74 -22.62
N LEU A 312 -14.76 -8.23 -23.34
CA LEU A 312 -14.77 -8.28 -24.80
C LEU A 312 -15.86 -9.19 -25.35
N ALA A 313 -16.15 -10.30 -24.68
CA ALA A 313 -17.25 -11.19 -25.07
C ALA A 313 -18.62 -10.48 -24.98
N ILE A 314 -18.79 -9.57 -24.03
CA ILE A 314 -20.06 -8.85 -23.78
C ILE A 314 -20.23 -7.66 -24.73
N VAL A 315 -19.15 -6.93 -25.03
CA VAL A 315 -19.22 -5.70 -25.85
C VAL A 315 -19.12 -5.97 -27.35
N ASN A 316 -18.99 -7.22 -27.79
CA ASN A 316 -18.98 -7.57 -29.21
C ASN A 316 -20.41 -7.64 -29.78
N PRO A 317 -20.75 -6.88 -30.84
CA PRO A 317 -22.05 -6.98 -31.48
C PRO A 317 -22.24 -8.31 -32.24
N ILE A 318 -23.45 -8.86 -32.16
CA ILE A 318 -23.81 -10.11 -32.86
C ILE A 318 -24.14 -9.89 -34.34
N ASN A 319 -24.38 -8.64 -34.76
CA ASN A 319 -24.78 -8.29 -36.13
C ASN A 319 -23.73 -7.47 -36.90
N THR A 320 -22.45 -7.58 -36.52
CA THR A 320 -21.35 -6.78 -37.11
C THR A 320 -21.26 -6.89 -38.63
N VAL A 321 -21.33 -8.11 -39.19
CA VAL A 321 -21.22 -8.33 -40.65
C VAL A 321 -22.41 -7.73 -41.42
N PRO A 322 -23.68 -8.00 -41.05
CA PRO A 322 -24.83 -7.32 -41.64
C PRO A 322 -24.79 -5.79 -41.50
N ALA A 323 -24.47 -5.27 -40.30
CA ALA A 323 -24.42 -3.83 -40.04
C ALA A 323 -23.36 -3.15 -40.92
N LYS A 324 -22.19 -3.78 -41.09
CA LYS A 324 -21.15 -3.31 -42.01
C LYS A 324 -21.68 -3.21 -43.44
N LYS A 325 -22.33 -4.26 -43.97
CA LYS A 325 -22.87 -4.25 -45.34
C LYS A 325 -23.87 -3.11 -45.55
N VAL A 326 -24.75 -2.86 -44.59
CA VAL A 326 -25.72 -1.75 -44.65
C VAL A 326 -25.02 -0.39 -44.65
N PHE A 327 -24.06 -0.18 -43.76
CA PHE A 327 -23.29 1.06 -43.64
C PHE A 327 -22.62 1.47 -44.96
N PHE A 328 -21.93 0.52 -45.62
CA PHE A 328 -21.29 0.77 -46.92
C PHE A 328 -22.31 0.95 -48.05
N LYS A 329 -23.39 0.15 -48.06
CA LYS A 329 -24.45 0.30 -49.08
C LYS A 329 -25.14 1.67 -49.02
N LYS A 330 -25.18 2.29 -47.83
CA LYS A 330 -25.78 3.61 -47.59
C LYS A 330 -24.80 4.78 -47.78
N ASN A 331 -23.58 4.54 -48.27
CA ASN A 331 -22.55 5.56 -48.42
C ASN A 331 -22.29 6.35 -47.12
N PHE A 332 -22.23 5.64 -45.98
CA PHE A 332 -21.86 6.21 -44.69
C PHE A 332 -22.84 7.25 -44.09
N SER A 333 -24.03 7.40 -44.67
CA SER A 333 -25.01 8.41 -44.24
C SER A 333 -25.74 8.08 -42.94
N GLU A 334 -25.80 6.80 -42.56
CA GLU A 334 -26.49 6.32 -41.36
C GLU A 334 -25.49 5.57 -40.46
N LEU A 335 -25.49 5.84 -39.15
CA LEU A 335 -24.64 5.11 -38.20
C LEU A 335 -25.12 3.65 -38.04
N PRO A 336 -24.19 2.67 -37.95
CA PRO A 336 -24.55 1.27 -37.79
C PRO A 336 -25.28 1.01 -36.48
N GLN A 337 -26.42 0.33 -36.56
CA GLN A 337 -27.22 -0.08 -35.40
C GLN A 337 -26.78 -1.47 -34.92
N PHE A 338 -25.97 -1.50 -33.86
CA PHE A 338 -25.44 -2.73 -33.28
C PHE A 338 -26.44 -3.40 -32.33
N LYS A 339 -26.52 -4.73 -32.41
CA LYS A 339 -27.26 -5.60 -31.50
C LYS A 339 -26.26 -6.41 -30.67
N TYR A 340 -26.55 -6.60 -29.40
CA TYR A 340 -25.70 -7.31 -28.44
C TYR A 340 -26.46 -8.47 -27.81
N ASP A 341 -25.74 -9.48 -27.34
CA ASP A 341 -26.34 -10.54 -26.52
C ASP A 341 -26.85 -9.95 -25.19
N PRO A 342 -27.97 -10.47 -24.64
CA PRO A 342 -28.44 -10.05 -23.33
C PRO A 342 -27.37 -10.25 -22.25
N ILE A 343 -27.14 -9.22 -21.44
CA ILE A 343 -26.18 -9.29 -20.33
C ILE A 343 -26.72 -10.27 -19.28
N LYS A 344 -26.08 -11.43 -19.17
CA LYS A 344 -26.44 -12.48 -18.19
C LYS A 344 -25.89 -12.22 -16.78
N LEU A 345 -25.10 -11.15 -16.62
CA LEU A 345 -24.46 -10.77 -15.38
C LEU A 345 -25.32 -9.76 -14.62
N ASN A 346 -25.57 -10.03 -13.34
CA ASN A 346 -26.10 -9.00 -12.44
C ASN A 346 -24.99 -8.03 -12.04
N VAL A 347 -24.90 -6.90 -12.76
CA VAL A 347 -23.85 -5.88 -12.58
C VAL A 347 -23.87 -5.25 -11.19
N PHE A 348 -25.05 -5.08 -10.59
CA PHE A 348 -25.19 -4.46 -9.27
C PHE A 348 -24.71 -5.41 -8.17
N GLU A 349 -25.13 -6.67 -8.23
CA GLU A 349 -24.72 -7.71 -7.27
C GLU A 349 -23.20 -7.98 -7.34
N LEU A 350 -22.60 -7.98 -8.53
CA LEU A 350 -21.14 -8.12 -8.66
C LEU A 350 -20.40 -6.96 -7.98
N LYS A 351 -20.87 -5.72 -8.17
CA LYS A 351 -20.29 -4.54 -7.48
C LYS A 351 -20.39 -4.65 -5.97
N GLN A 352 -21.54 -5.10 -5.46
CA GLN A 352 -21.73 -5.33 -4.04
C GLN A 352 -20.72 -6.36 -3.49
N LYS A 353 -20.63 -7.53 -4.13
CA LYS A 353 -19.71 -8.60 -3.74
C LYS A 353 -18.24 -8.18 -3.76
N LEU A 354 -17.84 -7.38 -4.75
CA LEU A 354 -16.48 -6.82 -4.83
C LEU A 354 -16.20 -5.80 -3.72
N THR A 355 -17.18 -4.97 -3.36
CA THR A 355 -17.05 -3.98 -2.28
C THR A 355 -16.95 -4.64 -0.90
N GLU A 356 -17.57 -5.81 -0.72
CA GLU A 356 -17.53 -6.60 0.51
C GLU A 356 -16.16 -7.29 0.76
N LEU A 357 -15.25 -7.27 -0.21
CA LEU A 357 -13.91 -7.84 -0.04
C LEU A 357 -13.14 -7.08 1.06
N PRO A 358 -12.63 -7.78 2.10
CA PRO A 358 -12.02 -7.13 3.26
C PRO A 358 -10.56 -6.69 3.00
N VAL A 359 -10.33 -5.92 1.94
CA VAL A 359 -9.00 -5.41 1.54
C VAL A 359 -8.29 -4.63 2.64
N GLN A 360 -9.03 -3.92 3.49
CA GLN A 360 -8.51 -3.19 4.64
C GLN A 360 -7.80 -4.09 5.66
N LYS A 361 -8.06 -5.40 5.65
CA LYS A 361 -7.37 -6.37 6.54
C LYS A 361 -6.00 -6.79 6.03
N ILE A 362 -5.64 -6.48 4.77
CA ILE A 362 -4.31 -6.75 4.22
C ILE A 362 -3.30 -5.86 4.95
N GLN A 363 -2.31 -6.47 5.61
CA GLN A 363 -1.33 -5.74 6.42
C GLN A 363 -0.44 -4.80 5.60
N ASP A 364 0.03 -5.25 4.44
CA ASP A 364 0.91 -4.46 3.58
C ASP A 364 0.11 -3.40 2.79
N ILE A 365 0.42 -2.12 3.00
CA ILE A 365 -0.29 -1.03 2.35
C ILE A 365 -0.11 -1.03 0.82
N SER A 366 1.07 -1.39 0.31
CA SER A 366 1.32 -1.41 -1.14
C SER A 366 0.46 -2.48 -1.82
N ILE A 367 0.39 -3.67 -1.24
CA ILE A 367 -0.47 -4.76 -1.73
C ILE A 367 -1.94 -4.37 -1.59
N ARG A 368 -2.36 -3.80 -0.45
CA ARG A 368 -3.73 -3.32 -0.26
C ARG A 368 -4.17 -2.38 -1.38
N ASN A 369 -3.36 -1.38 -1.71
CA ASN A 369 -3.72 -0.43 -2.78
C ASN A 369 -3.75 -1.10 -4.15
N LEU A 370 -2.88 -2.07 -4.42
CA LEU A 370 -2.94 -2.85 -5.66
C LEU A 370 -4.31 -3.54 -5.81
N TYR A 371 -4.79 -4.23 -4.78
CA TYR A 371 -6.10 -4.89 -4.81
C TYR A 371 -7.25 -3.90 -4.92
N GLU A 372 -7.20 -2.77 -4.19
CA GLU A 372 -8.18 -1.70 -4.35
C GLU A 372 -8.20 -1.13 -5.78
N SER A 373 -7.03 -0.92 -6.39
CA SER A 373 -6.91 -0.48 -7.79
C SER A 373 -7.48 -1.51 -8.77
N VAL A 374 -7.23 -2.81 -8.54
CA VAL A 374 -7.84 -3.88 -9.35
C VAL A 374 -9.36 -3.86 -9.21
N ILE A 375 -9.91 -3.79 -8.00
CA ILE A 375 -11.36 -3.71 -7.77
C ILE A 375 -11.97 -2.49 -8.48
N ASN A 376 -11.35 -1.32 -8.35
CA ASN A 376 -11.81 -0.11 -9.03
C ASN A 376 -11.77 -0.24 -10.56
N SER A 377 -10.72 -0.85 -11.11
CA SER A 377 -10.62 -1.19 -12.54
C SER A 377 -11.79 -2.09 -12.99
N TYR A 378 -12.21 -3.06 -12.17
CA TYR A 378 -13.41 -3.84 -12.48
C TYR A 378 -14.71 -3.06 -12.33
N PHE A 379 -14.81 -2.10 -11.40
CA PHE A 379 -15.97 -1.20 -11.35
C PHE A 379 -16.14 -0.40 -12.64
N ASP A 380 -15.04 0.08 -13.21
CA ASP A 380 -15.05 0.76 -14.51
C ASP A 380 -15.56 -0.15 -15.63
N LYS A 381 -15.05 -1.39 -15.71
CA LYS A 381 -15.51 -2.38 -16.70
C LYS A 381 -16.99 -2.74 -16.52
N ILE A 382 -17.45 -2.89 -15.28
CA ILE A 382 -18.86 -3.17 -14.98
C ILE A 382 -19.75 -1.99 -15.39
N ASP A 383 -19.30 -0.76 -15.13
CA ASP A 383 -20.02 0.45 -15.58
C ASP A 383 -20.11 0.52 -17.10
N MET A 384 -19.04 0.18 -17.83
CA MET A 384 -19.09 0.03 -19.29
C MET A 384 -20.18 -0.95 -19.71
N ILE A 385 -20.21 -2.16 -19.15
CA ILE A 385 -21.23 -3.18 -19.47
C ILE A 385 -22.65 -2.66 -19.19
N SER A 386 -22.88 -2.03 -18.03
CA SER A 386 -24.19 -1.51 -17.64
C SER A 386 -24.73 -0.40 -18.55
N THR A 387 -23.84 0.24 -19.30
CA THR A 387 -24.15 1.37 -20.19
C THR A 387 -24.07 1.00 -21.67
N LEU A 388 -23.87 -0.29 -21.98
CA LEU A 388 -23.80 -0.79 -23.35
C LEU A 388 -25.03 -0.37 -24.17
N GLY A 389 -24.79 0.13 -25.38
CA GLY A 389 -25.85 0.66 -26.26
C GLY A 389 -26.35 2.06 -25.89
N ARG A 390 -25.79 2.72 -24.86
CA ARG A 390 -26.12 4.10 -24.46
C ARG A 390 -24.93 5.03 -24.69
N SER A 391 -25.18 6.34 -24.78
CA SER A 391 -24.14 7.36 -24.92
C SER A 391 -23.07 7.32 -23.81
N LYS A 392 -23.47 6.92 -22.59
CA LYS A 392 -22.57 6.75 -21.44
C LYS A 392 -21.46 5.70 -21.66
N PHE A 393 -21.66 4.74 -22.55
CA PHE A 393 -20.65 3.70 -22.84
C PHE A 393 -19.32 4.31 -23.27
N LEU A 394 -19.36 5.30 -24.18
CA LEU A 394 -18.16 5.96 -24.69
C LEU A 394 -17.36 6.62 -23.57
N TYR A 395 -18.02 7.37 -22.69
CA TYR A 395 -17.35 8.04 -21.56
C TYR A 395 -16.76 7.04 -20.57
N ASN A 396 -17.44 5.93 -20.29
CA ASN A 396 -16.91 4.87 -19.44
C ASN A 396 -15.72 4.15 -20.10
N SER A 397 -15.77 3.94 -21.41
CA SER A 397 -14.65 3.40 -22.18
C SER A 397 -13.44 4.31 -22.14
N LEU A 398 -13.63 5.62 -22.30
CA LEU A 398 -12.55 6.62 -22.21
C LEU A 398 -12.00 6.75 -20.80
N ARG A 399 -12.83 6.56 -19.77
CA ARG A 399 -12.39 6.53 -18.36
C ARG A 399 -11.43 5.36 -18.11
N TYR A 400 -11.75 4.19 -18.67
CA TYR A 400 -10.96 2.98 -18.46
C TYR A 400 -9.74 2.88 -19.38
N PHE A 401 -9.92 3.02 -20.69
CA PHE A 401 -8.85 2.86 -21.70
C PHE A 401 -8.08 4.15 -21.98
N GLY A 402 -8.56 5.28 -21.48
CA GLY A 402 -8.02 6.60 -21.83
C GLY A 402 -8.57 7.13 -23.16
N ARG A 403 -8.24 8.39 -23.44
CA ARG A 403 -8.47 9.02 -24.75
C ARG A 403 -7.15 9.08 -25.52
N PRO A 404 -7.18 8.99 -26.87
CA PRO A 404 -5.99 9.26 -27.68
C PRO A 404 -5.39 10.62 -27.32
N SER A 405 -4.07 10.65 -27.13
CA SER A 405 -3.33 11.88 -26.86
C SER A 405 -3.18 12.72 -28.13
N ALA A 406 -2.78 13.99 -28.00
CA ALA A 406 -2.44 14.83 -29.14
C ALA A 406 -1.32 14.22 -30.00
N LYS A 407 -0.38 13.52 -29.36
CA LYS A 407 0.70 12.78 -30.03
C LYS A 407 0.15 11.62 -30.85
N ASP A 408 -0.79 10.85 -30.30
CA ASP A 408 -1.42 9.73 -31.02
C ASP A 408 -2.17 10.21 -32.25
N LEU A 409 -2.90 11.33 -32.13
CA LEU A 409 -3.60 11.95 -33.25
C LEU A 409 -2.63 12.48 -34.32
N HIS A 410 -1.51 13.10 -33.93
CA HIS A 410 -0.50 13.56 -34.88
C HIS A 410 0.14 12.39 -35.63
N ASN A 411 0.55 11.33 -34.92
CA ASN A 411 1.11 10.14 -35.52
C ASN A 411 0.13 9.46 -36.48
N ALA A 412 -1.14 9.35 -36.10
CA ALA A 412 -2.18 8.78 -36.96
C ALA A 412 -2.37 9.61 -38.24
N ASN A 413 -2.45 10.94 -38.12
CA ASN A 413 -2.51 11.82 -39.29
C ASN A 413 -1.25 11.71 -40.16
N TYR A 414 -0.07 11.68 -39.56
CA TYR A 414 1.19 11.50 -40.29
C TYR A 414 1.16 10.21 -41.11
N ILE A 415 0.81 9.08 -40.49
CA ILE A 415 0.70 7.77 -41.16
C ILE A 415 -0.33 7.80 -42.30
N LEU A 416 -1.48 8.44 -42.09
CA LEU A 416 -2.53 8.56 -43.11
C LEU A 416 -2.11 9.37 -44.35
N HIS A 417 -1.13 10.26 -44.21
CA HIS A 417 -0.61 11.10 -45.30
C HIS A 417 0.75 10.63 -45.83
N LEU A 418 1.29 9.52 -45.32
CA LEU A 418 2.52 8.96 -45.88
C LEU A 418 2.27 8.49 -47.31
N PRO A 419 3.15 8.84 -48.27
CA PRO A 419 3.08 8.25 -49.60
C PRO A 419 3.39 6.76 -49.52
N ASP A 420 2.89 6.00 -50.51
CA ASP A 420 3.28 4.61 -50.69
C ASP A 420 4.81 4.48 -50.74
N ILE A 421 5.37 3.49 -50.03
CA ILE A 421 6.82 3.28 -49.98
C ILE A 421 7.28 2.74 -51.36
N PRO A 422 8.17 3.45 -52.08
CA PRO A 422 8.64 3.00 -53.38
C PRO A 422 9.39 1.67 -53.28
N GLY A 423 8.94 0.66 -54.03
CA GLY A 423 9.56 -0.66 -54.06
C GLY A 423 9.04 -1.67 -53.05
N GLU A 424 8.07 -1.30 -52.19
CA GLU A 424 7.41 -2.26 -51.32
C GLU A 424 6.54 -3.23 -52.17
N ALA A 425 6.63 -4.53 -51.89
CA ALA A 425 5.93 -5.54 -52.66
C ALA A 425 4.41 -5.35 -52.52
N LYS A 426 3.74 -4.95 -53.62
CA LYS A 426 2.29 -4.67 -53.64
C LYS A 426 1.40 -5.86 -53.24
N ARG A 427 1.95 -7.08 -53.22
CA ARG A 427 1.26 -8.31 -52.83
C ARG A 427 2.22 -9.25 -52.10
N GLU A 428 2.18 -9.24 -50.78
CA GLU A 428 2.73 -10.33 -49.97
C GLU A 428 1.74 -11.52 -49.96
N PRO A 429 2.22 -12.77 -49.90
CA PRO A 429 1.34 -13.93 -49.76
C PRO A 429 0.55 -13.83 -48.45
N MET A 430 -0.78 -13.90 -48.57
CA MET A 430 -1.70 -13.83 -47.44
C MET A 430 -2.00 -15.23 -46.91
N LEU A 431 -1.84 -15.41 -45.61
CA LEU A 431 -2.20 -16.62 -44.89
C LEU A 431 -3.68 -16.58 -44.52
N ASN A 432 -4.37 -17.71 -44.63
CA ASN A 432 -5.80 -17.81 -44.30
C ASN A 432 -6.01 -18.26 -42.84
N ALA A 433 -7.27 -18.38 -42.42
CA ALA A 433 -7.61 -18.80 -41.05
C ALA A 433 -7.03 -20.16 -40.65
N LYS A 434 -6.93 -21.13 -41.57
CA LYS A 434 -6.35 -22.47 -41.27
C LYS A 434 -4.86 -22.36 -40.99
N ASP A 435 -4.14 -21.57 -41.79
CA ASP A 435 -2.71 -21.31 -41.58
C ASP A 435 -2.49 -20.59 -40.24
N ALA A 436 -3.35 -19.61 -39.93
CA ALA A 436 -3.32 -18.92 -38.65
C ALA A 436 -3.57 -19.87 -37.47
N ILE A 437 -4.54 -20.79 -37.57
CA ILE A 437 -4.81 -21.79 -36.52
C ILE A 437 -3.58 -22.67 -36.28
N LEU A 438 -2.88 -23.09 -37.33
CA LEU A 438 -1.65 -23.87 -37.19
C LEU A 438 -0.56 -23.06 -36.48
N ALA A 439 -0.32 -21.84 -36.92
CA ALA A 439 0.68 -20.96 -36.31
C ALA A 439 0.35 -20.63 -34.84
N PHE A 440 -0.92 -20.44 -34.49
CA PHE A 440 -1.35 -20.23 -33.11
C PHE A 440 -1.19 -21.49 -32.25
N ARG A 441 -1.35 -22.70 -32.81
CA ARG A 441 -1.02 -23.94 -32.08
C ARG A 441 0.46 -24.02 -31.78
N GLU A 442 1.31 -23.77 -32.77
CA GLU A 442 2.77 -23.74 -32.59
C GLU A 442 3.18 -22.68 -31.56
N GLY A 443 2.56 -21.50 -31.61
CA GLY A 443 2.76 -20.44 -30.61
C GLY A 443 2.37 -20.89 -29.20
N LEU A 444 1.18 -21.49 -29.03
CA LEU A 444 0.73 -22.01 -27.73
C LEU A 444 1.67 -23.09 -27.19
N ASP A 445 2.11 -24.01 -28.04
CA ASP A 445 3.05 -25.07 -27.69
C ASP A 445 4.42 -24.48 -27.29
N GLY A 446 4.91 -23.48 -28.03
CA GLY A 446 6.13 -22.75 -27.71
C GLY A 446 6.09 -22.03 -26.35
N TYR A 447 4.93 -21.46 -26.01
CA TYR A 447 4.67 -20.87 -24.70
C TYR A 447 4.36 -21.90 -23.60
N GLY A 448 4.13 -23.16 -23.94
CA GLY A 448 3.73 -24.21 -23.00
C GLY A 448 2.31 -24.06 -22.46
N ILE A 449 1.43 -23.35 -23.19
CA ILE A 449 0.06 -23.03 -22.76
C ILE A 449 -0.94 -23.94 -23.46
N LYS A 450 -1.82 -24.57 -22.69
CA LYS A 450 -2.92 -25.39 -23.24
C LYS A 450 -4.17 -24.53 -23.43
N ALA A 451 -4.53 -24.24 -24.67
CA ALA A 451 -5.74 -23.51 -25.03
C ALA A 451 -6.47 -24.14 -26.23
N LYS A 452 -7.79 -23.97 -26.29
CA LYS A 452 -8.61 -24.41 -27.43
C LYS A 452 -8.58 -23.35 -28.53
N ILE A 453 -8.42 -23.77 -29.77
CA ILE A 453 -8.51 -22.84 -30.92
C ILE A 453 -9.76 -23.20 -31.72
N THR A 454 -10.67 -22.25 -31.90
CA THR A 454 -11.91 -22.46 -32.66
C THR A 454 -12.23 -21.30 -33.57
N GLU A 455 -12.90 -21.58 -34.67
CA GLU A 455 -13.38 -20.56 -35.58
C GLU A 455 -14.69 -19.92 -35.09
N SER A 456 -14.84 -18.60 -35.27
CA SER A 456 -16.07 -17.88 -34.91
C SER A 456 -16.35 -16.68 -35.81
N ASN A 457 -17.60 -16.55 -36.28
CA ASN A 457 -18.06 -15.36 -37.00
C ASN A 457 -18.55 -14.23 -36.06
N LYS A 458 -18.57 -14.47 -34.75
CA LYS A 458 -19.07 -13.52 -33.74
C LYS A 458 -18.00 -12.56 -33.21
N VAL A 459 -16.76 -12.65 -33.71
CA VAL A 459 -15.66 -11.77 -33.32
C VAL A 459 -15.48 -10.62 -34.31
N ILE A 460 -15.21 -9.42 -33.78
CA ILE A 460 -14.94 -8.23 -34.60
C ILE A 460 -13.52 -8.31 -35.19
N SER A 461 -12.54 -8.59 -34.31
CA SER A 461 -11.14 -8.76 -34.65
C SER A 461 -10.89 -10.01 -35.49
N GLN A 462 -9.71 -10.09 -36.11
CA GLN A 462 -9.30 -11.27 -36.86
C GLN A 462 -9.03 -12.47 -35.93
N VAL A 463 -8.46 -12.20 -34.75
CA VAL A 463 -8.25 -13.15 -33.65
C VAL A 463 -8.67 -12.49 -32.34
N MET A 464 -9.18 -13.28 -31.40
CA MET A 464 -9.52 -12.82 -30.05
C MET A 464 -9.26 -13.93 -29.03
N VAL A 465 -8.63 -13.59 -27.92
CA VAL A 465 -8.48 -14.49 -26.76
C VAL A 465 -9.65 -14.33 -25.76
N LEU A 466 -10.12 -15.46 -25.25
CA LEU A 466 -11.04 -15.55 -24.11
C LEU A 466 -10.33 -16.34 -23.00
N ASN A 467 -9.87 -15.63 -21.96
CA ASN A 467 -9.03 -16.23 -20.93
C ASN A 467 -9.83 -17.18 -20.02
N SER A 468 -11.07 -16.80 -19.64
CA SER A 468 -12.01 -17.63 -18.87
C SER A 468 -12.26 -19.03 -19.46
N LYS A 469 -12.16 -19.17 -20.79
CA LYS A 469 -12.37 -20.43 -21.51
C LYS A 469 -11.07 -21.04 -22.01
N GLN A 470 -9.93 -20.39 -21.76
CA GLN A 470 -8.63 -20.71 -22.32
C GLN A 470 -8.75 -21.00 -23.82
N SER A 471 -9.31 -20.04 -24.56
CA SER A 471 -9.62 -20.25 -25.98
C SER A 471 -9.22 -19.07 -26.86
N VAL A 472 -8.67 -19.39 -28.03
CA VAL A 472 -8.40 -18.45 -29.12
C VAL A 472 -9.49 -18.60 -30.17
N LEU A 473 -10.16 -17.50 -30.49
CA LEU A 473 -11.18 -17.42 -31.52
C LEU A 473 -10.59 -16.80 -32.79
N VAL A 474 -10.60 -17.53 -33.89
CA VAL A 474 -10.13 -17.05 -35.20
C VAL A 474 -11.34 -16.80 -36.09
N LYS A 475 -11.39 -15.66 -36.78
CA LYS A 475 -12.45 -15.38 -37.73
C LYS A 475 -12.23 -16.17 -39.03
N PRO A 476 -13.21 -16.95 -39.53
CA PRO A 476 -13.04 -17.76 -40.74
C PRO A 476 -12.60 -16.97 -41.97
N SER A 477 -13.07 -15.72 -42.08
CA SER A 477 -12.76 -14.82 -43.19
C SER A 477 -11.48 -13.99 -42.98
N ALA A 478 -10.70 -14.27 -41.94
CA ALA A 478 -9.48 -13.51 -41.67
C ALA A 478 -8.35 -13.92 -42.60
N THR A 479 -7.52 -12.94 -42.95
CA THR A 479 -6.34 -13.09 -43.78
C THR A 479 -5.22 -12.26 -43.21
N PHE A 480 -4.00 -12.81 -43.16
CA PHE A 480 -2.87 -12.21 -42.45
C PHE A 480 -1.63 -12.17 -43.34
N ARG A 481 -0.83 -11.10 -43.24
CA ARG A 481 0.56 -11.19 -43.69
C ARG A 481 1.36 -12.02 -42.69
N LYS A 482 2.42 -12.70 -43.13
CA LYS A 482 3.24 -13.56 -42.26
C LYS A 482 3.77 -12.80 -41.03
N LYS A 483 4.31 -11.59 -41.23
CA LYS A 483 4.83 -10.74 -40.14
C LYS A 483 3.73 -10.32 -39.17
N GLU A 484 2.56 -9.96 -39.68
CA GLU A 484 1.40 -9.56 -38.86
C GLU A 484 0.91 -10.73 -38.00
N LEU A 485 0.80 -11.93 -38.59
CA LEU A 485 0.38 -13.12 -37.87
C LEU A 485 1.32 -13.44 -36.71
N GLN A 486 2.63 -13.34 -36.94
CA GLN A 486 3.62 -13.60 -35.89
C GLN A 486 3.55 -12.55 -34.78
N ALA A 487 3.45 -11.26 -35.12
CA ALA A 487 3.22 -10.21 -34.13
C ALA A 487 1.91 -10.40 -33.35
N LEU A 488 0.86 -10.87 -34.01
CA LEU A 488 -0.44 -11.15 -33.39
C LEU A 488 -0.38 -12.34 -32.43
N ILE A 489 0.39 -13.39 -32.76
CA ILE A 489 0.66 -14.53 -31.87
C ILE A 489 1.31 -14.05 -30.58
N GLU A 490 2.37 -13.24 -30.67
CA GLU A 490 3.06 -12.71 -29.49
C GLU A 490 2.14 -11.80 -28.65
N HIS A 491 1.28 -11.01 -29.30
CA HIS A 491 0.31 -10.17 -28.60
C HIS A 491 -0.79 -11.00 -27.92
N GLU A 492 -1.49 -11.83 -28.66
CA GLU A 492 -2.65 -12.57 -28.16
C GLU A 492 -2.25 -13.63 -27.13
N ILE A 493 -1.17 -14.38 -27.36
CA ILE A 493 -0.70 -15.39 -26.40
C ILE A 493 0.13 -14.72 -25.30
N GLY A 494 1.20 -14.01 -25.67
CA GLY A 494 2.18 -13.47 -24.73
C GLY A 494 1.65 -12.36 -23.82
N VAL A 495 0.58 -11.66 -24.22
CA VAL A 495 -0.11 -10.69 -23.36
C VAL A 495 -1.39 -11.29 -22.81
N HIS A 496 -2.39 -11.60 -23.63
CA HIS A 496 -3.75 -11.89 -23.15
C HIS A 496 -3.98 -13.29 -22.59
N MET A 497 -3.22 -14.31 -23.04
CA MET A 497 -3.37 -15.68 -22.54
C MET A 497 -2.49 -15.94 -21.30
N VAL A 498 -1.38 -15.21 -21.16
CA VAL A 498 -0.47 -15.31 -20.02
C VAL A 498 -0.99 -14.56 -18.78
N THR A 499 -1.76 -13.48 -18.97
CA THR A 499 -2.37 -12.67 -17.90
C THR A 499 -3.83 -13.00 -17.71
#